data_AF-A0A450XYT3-F1
#
_entry.id   AF-A0A450XYT3-F1
#
_cell.length_a   1.000
_cell.length_b   1.000
_cell.length_c   1.000
_cell.angle_alpha   90.00
_cell.angle_beta   90.00
_cell.angle_gamma   90.00
#
_symmetry.space_group_name_H-M   'P 1'
#
loop_
_entity.id
_entity.type
_entity.pdbx_description
1 polymer ?
#
loop_
_entity_poly.entity_id
_entity_poly.type
_entity_poly.pdbx_seq_one_letter_code
_entity_poly.pdbx_strand_id
1 'polypeptide(L)'
;MAAKSLSGKKIAVLVESEFVPSEIRTYQERFASYGAEVHLMSRLWGNKKLTFISDVQEAGKTPETLDVEIDFTQVDMDDYAAVIMAANYTSVRLRWIDDVDVGNGPVHGDSGRRSPAVQFFYRAMMNPKIVKGFPCHGLWILSPIPEMLAGRRVTCNRVMLGDVRNAGGIYIEAENGVVVDADMVTNDSASHSAELVDAICDQIIAIESGKLIPAISASTTPSAFSSEERVVANPKKRRILMLISEWGYWGEELIGPLEEFDRVGYETEFCTPTGKRPNAVLVSMLPEYIDPPLGRSVTSPAMADKVKILDDPATELGKRLDNPKSLADWFPERPYWADPQFVRFMELYNQRLVIAEKEIEKYDAVILVGGSGPVVDMVNNQRVHDLILAFYRAGKPIAAECYGVACLAFARNIENKESIIRGKRVTGHCLEYDYKDGTAFMKTRGEFLDFNMGPPPYPLEYILRDATGPHGAYIGNFGHPTSVIVDYPFVTGRSTPDSYLTGRKLIEVLDGDPPLRRWGW
;
A
#
# COMPACT_ATOMS: atom_id res chain seq x y z
N MET A 1 -12.42 31.00 -26.53
CA MET A 1 -12.24 29.83 -25.64
C MET A 1 -13.15 28.73 -26.17
N ALA A 2 -12.67 27.49 -26.26
CA ALA A 2 -13.59 26.36 -26.48
C ALA A 2 -14.65 26.39 -25.37
N ALA A 3 -15.91 26.09 -25.70
CA ALA A 3 -16.95 26.04 -24.69
C ALA A 3 -16.60 24.94 -23.67
N LYS A 4 -16.53 25.28 -22.37
CA LYS A 4 -16.39 24.29 -21.30
C LYS A 4 -17.60 23.37 -21.37
N SER A 5 -17.39 22.06 -21.49
CA SER A 5 -18.47 21.08 -21.57
C SER A 5 -18.13 19.87 -20.72
N LEU A 6 -19.10 19.50 -19.87
CA LEU A 6 -19.12 18.30 -19.03
C LEU A 6 -20.30 17.41 -19.44
N SER A 7 -20.66 17.40 -20.73
CA SER A 7 -21.82 16.67 -21.24
C SER A 7 -21.78 15.20 -20.83
N GLY A 8 -22.83 14.74 -20.13
CA GLY A 8 -22.97 13.35 -19.69
C GLY A 8 -22.12 12.98 -18.47
N LYS A 9 -21.46 13.95 -17.82
CA LYS A 9 -20.73 13.73 -16.57
C LYS A 9 -21.67 13.86 -15.38
N LYS A 10 -21.41 13.07 -14.34
CA LYS A 10 -22.11 13.13 -13.05
C LYS A 10 -21.20 13.75 -11.99
N ILE A 11 -21.80 14.57 -11.12
CA ILE A 11 -21.13 15.22 -9.99
C ILE A 11 -21.83 14.77 -8.71
N ALA A 12 -21.09 14.12 -7.82
CA ALA A 12 -21.60 13.73 -6.51
C ALA A 12 -21.45 14.89 -5.53
N VAL A 13 -22.52 15.25 -4.82
CA VAL A 13 -22.48 16.23 -3.73
C VAL A 13 -23.04 15.58 -2.48
N LEU A 14 -22.17 15.34 -1.49
CA LEU A 14 -22.59 14.84 -0.19
C LEU A 14 -23.17 16.01 0.62
N VAL A 15 -24.44 15.89 1.02
CA VAL A 15 -25.20 16.91 1.75
C VAL A 15 -25.77 16.31 3.03
N GLU A 16 -26.13 17.16 3.99
CA GLU A 16 -26.84 16.78 5.21
C GLU A 16 -27.56 18.03 5.75
N SER A 17 -28.29 17.93 6.86
CA SER A 17 -28.87 19.09 7.55
C SER A 17 -27.81 20.15 7.87
N GLU A 18 -28.24 21.41 7.98
CA GLU A 18 -27.40 22.61 8.08
C GLU A 18 -26.66 22.95 6.77
N PHE A 19 -27.15 22.48 5.63
CA PHE A 19 -26.62 22.88 4.32
C PHE A 19 -26.89 24.37 4.02
N VAL A 20 -26.10 24.94 3.11
CA VAL A 20 -26.26 26.32 2.63
C VAL A 20 -27.06 26.31 1.31
N PRO A 21 -28.30 26.83 1.26
CA PRO A 21 -29.17 26.68 0.08
C PRO A 21 -28.63 27.33 -1.19
N SER A 22 -27.98 28.49 -1.07
CA SER A 22 -27.39 29.19 -2.21
C SER A 22 -26.27 28.40 -2.87
N GLU A 23 -25.48 27.64 -2.09
CA GLU A 23 -24.42 26.80 -2.64
C GLU A 23 -25.00 25.62 -3.42
N ILE A 24 -25.99 24.94 -2.86
CA ILE A 24 -26.66 23.81 -3.52
C ILE A 24 -27.28 24.24 -4.85
N ARG A 25 -28.00 25.37 -4.86
CA ARG A 25 -28.54 25.95 -6.11
C ARG A 25 -27.45 26.26 -7.13
N THR A 26 -26.35 26.87 -6.68
CA THR A 26 -25.21 27.19 -7.54
C THR A 26 -24.63 25.92 -8.16
N TYR A 27 -24.46 24.84 -7.40
CA TYR A 27 -23.98 23.56 -7.93
C TYR A 27 -24.91 23.05 -9.02
N GLN A 28 -26.21 22.96 -8.74
CA GLN A 28 -27.19 22.45 -9.69
C GLN A 28 -27.24 23.28 -10.98
N GLU A 29 -27.37 24.60 -10.87
CA GLU A 29 -27.51 25.50 -12.03
C GLU A 29 -26.22 25.59 -12.84
N ARG A 30 -25.08 25.75 -12.17
CA ARG A 30 -23.80 26.01 -12.83
C ARG A 30 -23.23 24.74 -13.48
N PHE A 31 -23.28 23.58 -12.83
CA PHE A 31 -22.89 22.33 -13.49
C PHE A 31 -23.84 21.96 -14.63
N ALA A 32 -25.16 22.17 -14.48
CA ALA A 32 -26.11 21.96 -15.57
C ALA A 32 -25.81 22.87 -16.77
N SER A 33 -25.35 24.11 -16.54
CA SER A 33 -24.93 25.00 -17.63
C SER A 33 -23.71 24.47 -18.43
N TYR A 34 -22.92 23.57 -17.84
CA TYR A 34 -21.85 22.84 -18.52
C TYR A 34 -22.30 21.48 -19.11
N GLY A 35 -23.54 21.06 -18.87
CA GLY A 35 -24.08 19.77 -19.33
C GLY A 35 -23.81 18.59 -18.39
N ALA A 36 -23.39 18.86 -17.14
CA ALA A 36 -23.23 17.85 -16.10
C ALA A 36 -24.51 17.70 -15.26
N GLU A 37 -24.73 16.48 -14.77
CA GLU A 37 -25.80 16.15 -13.83
C GLU A 37 -25.27 16.17 -12.39
N VAL A 38 -26.02 16.79 -11.47
CA VAL A 38 -25.65 16.86 -10.05
C VAL A 38 -26.51 15.89 -9.25
N HIS A 39 -25.86 14.94 -8.59
CA HIS A 39 -26.49 14.01 -7.66
C HIS A 39 -26.26 14.49 -6.23
N LEU A 40 -27.33 14.94 -5.57
CA LEU A 40 -27.32 15.22 -4.14
C LEU A 40 -27.52 13.89 -3.39
N MET A 41 -26.61 13.56 -2.49
CA MET A 41 -26.59 12.29 -1.77
C MET A 41 -26.25 12.48 -0.30
N SER A 42 -26.71 11.57 0.55
CA SER A 42 -26.39 11.53 1.98
C SER A 42 -26.36 10.08 2.47
N ARG A 43 -26.08 9.87 3.75
CA ARG A 43 -26.31 8.58 4.40
C ARG A 43 -27.79 8.50 4.75
N LEU A 44 -28.54 7.60 4.12
CA LEU A 44 -29.99 7.53 4.29
C LEU A 44 -30.43 6.57 5.40
N TRP A 45 -29.49 5.87 6.05
CA TRP A 45 -29.77 5.00 7.19
C TRP A 45 -30.80 3.90 6.88
N GLY A 46 -30.74 3.38 5.64
CA GLY A 46 -31.70 2.38 5.14
C GLY A 46 -33.06 2.95 4.70
N ASN A 47 -33.28 4.26 4.80
CA ASN A 47 -34.48 4.91 4.26
C ASN A 47 -34.34 5.13 2.76
N LYS A 48 -35.47 5.16 2.04
CA LYS A 48 -35.50 5.52 0.62
C LYS A 48 -35.27 7.01 0.36
N LYS A 49 -35.54 7.83 1.37
CA LYS A 49 -35.55 9.29 1.28
C LYS A 49 -35.43 9.89 2.67
N LEU A 50 -34.68 10.97 2.80
CA LEU A 50 -34.68 11.85 3.97
C LEU A 50 -34.85 13.30 3.53
N THR A 51 -35.43 14.12 4.41
CA THR A 51 -35.57 15.57 4.22
C THR A 51 -34.65 16.28 5.19
N PHE A 52 -33.73 17.08 4.66
CA PHE A 52 -32.79 17.88 5.43
C PHE A 52 -33.24 19.33 5.50
N ILE A 53 -32.86 20.00 6.58
CA ILE A 53 -33.16 21.43 6.81
C ILE A 53 -31.89 22.26 6.60
N SER A 54 -32.02 23.43 6.01
CA SER A 54 -30.91 24.34 5.79
C SER A 54 -30.47 25.05 7.08
N ASP A 55 -29.26 25.61 7.05
CA ASP A 55 -28.83 26.59 8.05
C ASP A 55 -29.70 27.86 7.98
N VAL A 56 -29.85 28.53 9.12
CA VAL A 56 -30.51 29.82 9.27
C VAL A 56 -29.70 30.72 10.19
N GLN A 57 -29.00 31.69 9.60
CA GLN A 57 -28.14 32.62 10.35
C GLN A 57 -28.86 33.89 10.81
N GLU A 58 -30.01 34.21 10.20
CA GLU A 58 -30.80 35.41 10.54
C GLU A 58 -32.06 35.05 11.31
N ALA A 59 -32.28 35.73 12.43
CA ALA A 59 -33.48 35.55 13.24
C ALA A 59 -34.75 35.85 12.42
N GLY A 60 -35.69 34.91 12.41
CA GLY A 60 -37.00 35.07 11.75
C GLY A 60 -37.07 34.54 10.31
N LYS A 61 -35.98 34.03 9.73
CA LYS A 61 -36.04 33.29 8.46
C LYS A 61 -36.47 31.84 8.69
N THR A 62 -37.28 31.31 7.77
CA THR A 62 -37.67 29.89 7.76
C THR A 62 -36.59 29.06 7.06
N PRO A 63 -36.14 27.93 7.65
CA PRO A 63 -35.23 27.01 6.98
C PRO A 63 -35.82 26.49 5.68
N GLU A 64 -35.00 26.37 4.63
CA GLU A 64 -35.36 25.65 3.41
C GLU A 64 -35.22 24.14 3.64
N THR A 65 -36.00 23.33 2.93
CA THR A 65 -35.92 21.87 3.00
C THR A 65 -35.34 21.29 1.72
N LEU A 66 -34.55 20.23 1.85
CA LEU A 66 -33.95 19.50 0.74
C LEU A 66 -34.23 18.01 0.89
N ASP A 67 -34.92 17.44 -0.09
CA ASP A 67 -35.18 16.02 -0.18
C ASP A 67 -34.01 15.30 -0.87
N VAL A 68 -33.51 14.23 -0.25
CA VAL A 68 -32.40 13.43 -0.76
C VAL A 68 -32.80 11.97 -0.81
N GLU A 69 -32.62 11.35 -1.98
CA GLU A 69 -33.07 9.99 -2.31
C GLU A 69 -31.92 9.06 -2.71
N ILE A 70 -30.70 9.59 -2.82
CA ILE A 70 -29.50 8.81 -3.17
C ILE A 70 -28.68 8.54 -1.91
N ASP A 71 -28.50 7.27 -1.57
CA ASP A 71 -27.58 6.84 -0.53
C ASP A 71 -26.19 6.61 -1.12
N PHE A 72 -25.19 7.39 -0.70
CA PHE A 72 -23.82 7.29 -1.24
C PHE A 72 -23.16 5.93 -0.93
N THR A 73 -23.70 5.16 0.02
CA THR A 73 -23.18 3.81 0.32
C THR A 73 -23.53 2.79 -0.76
N GLN A 74 -24.46 3.12 -1.66
CA GLN A 74 -24.98 2.22 -2.70
C GLN A 74 -24.58 2.65 -4.12
N VAL A 75 -23.77 3.69 -4.28
CA VAL A 75 -23.33 4.17 -5.60
C VAL A 75 -21.95 3.62 -5.95
N ASP A 76 -21.73 3.41 -7.25
CA ASP A 76 -20.38 3.26 -7.77
C ASP A 76 -19.73 4.65 -7.87
N MET A 77 -18.56 4.82 -7.26
CA MET A 77 -17.86 6.09 -7.26
C MET A 77 -17.25 6.42 -8.62
N ASP A 78 -16.89 5.40 -9.41
CA ASP A 78 -16.25 5.58 -10.71
C ASP A 78 -17.21 6.15 -11.77
N ASP A 79 -18.51 6.20 -11.48
CA ASP A 79 -19.52 6.87 -12.29
C ASP A 79 -19.41 8.42 -12.25
N TYR A 80 -18.68 8.97 -11.29
CA TYR A 80 -18.64 10.41 -11.02
C TYR A 80 -17.32 11.04 -11.46
N ALA A 81 -17.41 12.20 -12.14
CA ALA A 81 -16.25 12.99 -12.53
C ALA A 81 -15.72 13.86 -11.38
N ALA A 82 -16.58 14.20 -10.43
CA ALA A 82 -16.20 14.93 -9.23
C ALA A 82 -17.06 14.54 -8.02
N VAL A 83 -16.48 14.71 -6.84
CA VAL A 83 -17.12 14.56 -5.54
C VAL A 83 -16.94 15.86 -4.75
N ILE A 84 -18.03 16.40 -4.21
CA ILE A 84 -18.04 17.64 -3.43
C ILE A 84 -18.60 17.34 -2.04
N MET A 85 -17.88 17.79 -1.00
CA MET A 85 -18.43 17.83 0.35
C MET A 85 -19.19 19.14 0.50
N ALA A 86 -20.52 19.14 0.67
CA ALA A 86 -21.24 20.37 0.96
C ALA A 86 -20.61 21.10 2.17
N ALA A 87 -20.73 22.42 2.18
CA ALA A 87 -20.14 23.24 3.23
C ALA A 87 -20.92 23.12 4.55
N ASN A 88 -20.50 23.95 5.52
CA ASN A 88 -21.12 24.12 6.82
C ASN A 88 -21.14 22.83 7.66
N TYR A 89 -22.11 22.67 8.55
CA TYR A 89 -22.19 21.54 9.48
C TYR A 89 -22.49 20.19 8.83
N THR A 90 -22.69 20.13 7.50
CA THR A 90 -22.95 18.88 6.79
C THR A 90 -21.82 17.86 6.98
N SER A 91 -20.56 18.28 6.86
CA SER A 91 -19.37 17.43 7.06
C SER A 91 -19.21 16.98 8.51
N VAL A 92 -19.65 17.79 9.48
CA VAL A 92 -19.67 17.43 10.91
C VAL A 92 -20.66 16.30 11.14
N ARG A 93 -21.86 16.40 10.57
CA ARG A 93 -22.92 15.41 10.73
C ARG A 93 -22.61 14.10 10.00
N LEU A 94 -22.06 14.18 8.79
CA LEU A 94 -21.70 12.99 8.00
C LEU A 94 -20.51 12.20 8.55
N ARG A 95 -19.68 12.81 9.40
CA ARG A 95 -18.63 12.11 10.17
C ARG A 95 -19.16 11.24 11.30
N TRP A 96 -20.46 11.30 11.60
CA TRP A 96 -21.06 10.46 12.63
C TRP A 96 -20.88 8.97 12.29
N ILE A 97 -20.55 8.19 13.33
CA ILE A 97 -20.40 6.74 13.28
C ILE A 97 -21.46 6.10 14.18
N ASP A 98 -22.02 4.99 13.73
CA ASP A 98 -22.92 4.13 14.51
C ASP A 98 -22.18 2.87 14.96
N ASP A 99 -22.74 2.13 15.91
CA ASP A 99 -22.10 0.93 16.50
C ASP A 99 -21.75 -0.10 15.41
N VAL A 100 -22.60 -0.23 14.39
CA VAL A 100 -22.37 -1.12 13.26
C VAL A 100 -21.15 -0.73 12.41
N ASP A 101 -20.81 0.56 12.34
CA ASP A 101 -19.67 1.06 11.55
C ASP A 101 -18.33 0.71 12.22
N VAL A 102 -18.35 0.50 13.53
CA VAL A 102 -17.19 0.04 14.31
C VAL A 102 -17.26 -1.46 14.63
N GLY A 103 -18.11 -2.21 13.92
CA GLY A 103 -18.25 -3.66 14.09
C GLY A 103 -18.85 -4.07 15.44
N ASN A 104 -19.63 -3.20 16.08
CA ASN A 104 -20.13 -3.31 17.45
C ASN A 104 -19.02 -3.41 18.50
N GLY A 105 -17.81 -2.93 18.17
CA GLY A 105 -16.66 -2.87 19.05
C GLY A 105 -16.56 -1.55 19.83
N PRO A 106 -15.59 -1.46 20.76
CA PRO A 106 -15.33 -0.21 21.49
C PRO A 106 -14.91 0.93 20.56
N VAL A 107 -15.34 2.15 20.91
CA VAL A 107 -14.96 3.38 20.21
C VAL A 107 -13.62 3.89 20.74
N HIS A 108 -12.68 4.15 19.84
CA HIS A 108 -11.37 4.72 20.13
C HIS A 108 -11.16 6.02 19.33
N GLY A 109 -10.08 6.75 19.62
CA GLY A 109 -9.82 8.06 19.01
C GLY A 109 -9.71 8.05 17.48
N ASP A 110 -9.44 6.89 16.88
CA ASP A 110 -9.34 6.64 15.44
C ASP A 110 -10.64 6.13 14.81
N SER A 111 -11.65 5.77 15.60
CA SER A 111 -12.93 5.22 15.11
C SER A 111 -13.62 6.11 14.08
N GLY A 112 -13.40 7.43 14.12
CA GLY A 112 -13.96 8.37 13.16
C GLY A 112 -13.57 8.08 11.70
N ARG A 113 -12.44 7.41 11.46
CA ARG A 113 -12.03 6.96 10.12
C ARG A 113 -13.03 5.99 9.50
N ARG A 114 -13.74 5.21 10.32
CA ARG A 114 -14.71 4.20 9.87
C ARG A 114 -16.06 4.78 9.45
N SER A 115 -16.29 6.09 9.61
CA SER A 115 -17.49 6.73 9.06
C SER A 115 -17.63 6.44 7.57
N PRO A 116 -18.80 5.97 7.09
CA PRO A 116 -19.01 5.69 5.68
C PRO A 116 -18.71 6.89 4.76
N ALA A 117 -19.01 8.12 5.20
CA ALA A 117 -18.72 9.32 4.43
C ALA A 117 -17.21 9.62 4.39
N VAL A 118 -16.50 9.40 5.50
CA VAL A 118 -15.03 9.52 5.54
C VAL A 118 -14.39 8.49 4.60
N GLN A 119 -14.88 7.24 4.61
CA GLN A 119 -14.43 6.19 3.68
C GLN A 119 -14.80 6.47 2.22
N PHE A 120 -15.92 7.14 1.96
CA PHE A 120 -16.26 7.64 0.63
C PHE A 120 -15.22 8.67 0.16
N PHE A 121 -14.91 9.67 0.97
CA PHE A 121 -13.88 10.66 0.62
C PHE A 121 -12.47 10.08 0.57
N TYR A 122 -12.13 9.11 1.42
CA TYR A 122 -10.86 8.38 1.34
C TYR A 122 -10.68 7.73 -0.05
N ARG A 123 -11.70 6.99 -0.52
CA ARG A 123 -11.67 6.38 -1.86
C ARG A 123 -11.59 7.41 -2.97
N ALA A 124 -12.33 8.52 -2.86
CA ALA A 124 -12.27 9.61 -3.85
C ALA A 124 -10.87 10.26 -3.89
N MET A 125 -10.25 10.48 -2.72
CA MET A 125 -8.90 11.02 -2.60
C MET A 125 -7.84 10.08 -3.18
N MET A 126 -8.07 8.77 -3.17
CA MET A 126 -7.21 7.77 -3.82
C MET A 126 -7.42 7.65 -5.33
N ASN A 127 -8.52 8.20 -5.87
CA ASN A 127 -8.83 8.10 -7.30
C ASN A 127 -8.37 9.36 -8.05
N PRO A 128 -7.31 9.29 -8.89
CA PRO A 128 -6.80 10.44 -9.62
C PRO A 128 -7.72 10.91 -10.76
N LYS A 129 -8.74 10.11 -11.13
CA LYS A 129 -9.71 10.48 -12.18
C LYS A 129 -10.83 11.37 -11.65
N ILE A 130 -10.99 11.46 -10.33
CA ILE A 130 -12.09 12.19 -9.70
C ILE A 130 -11.56 13.52 -9.17
N VAL A 131 -12.24 14.63 -9.49
CA VAL A 131 -11.96 15.94 -8.89
C VAL A 131 -12.66 16.07 -7.53
N LYS A 132 -11.98 16.59 -6.52
CA LYS A 132 -12.50 16.73 -5.16
C LYS A 132 -12.77 18.20 -4.84
N GLY A 133 -14.01 18.51 -4.48
CA GLY A 133 -14.45 19.86 -4.08
C GLY A 133 -14.64 19.97 -2.56
N PHE A 134 -13.96 20.91 -1.92
CA PHE A 134 -14.16 21.23 -0.50
C PHE A 134 -14.43 22.72 -0.29
N PRO A 135 -15.71 23.14 -0.35
CA PRO A 135 -16.11 24.50 -0.04
C PRO A 135 -16.05 24.81 1.46
N CYS A 136 -15.53 25.98 1.84
CA CYS A 136 -15.69 26.58 3.17
C CYS A 136 -15.23 25.66 4.33
N HIS A 137 -16.15 24.90 4.96
CA HIS A 137 -15.89 23.93 6.04
C HIS A 137 -15.79 22.46 5.57
N GLY A 138 -15.94 22.22 4.27
CA GLY A 138 -16.02 20.87 3.69
C GLY A 138 -14.80 20.00 4.03
N LEU A 139 -13.63 20.61 4.22
CA LEU A 139 -12.40 19.91 4.61
C LEU A 139 -12.49 19.18 5.96
N TRP A 140 -13.44 19.49 6.85
CA TRP A 140 -13.63 18.75 8.10
C TRP A 140 -13.86 17.26 7.86
N ILE A 141 -14.43 16.86 6.72
CA ILE A 141 -14.63 15.44 6.38
C ILE A 141 -13.30 14.66 6.33
N LEU A 142 -12.18 15.34 6.05
CA LEU A 142 -10.85 14.73 5.97
C LEU A 142 -10.11 14.73 7.32
N SER A 143 -10.62 15.38 8.36
CA SER A 143 -9.90 15.47 9.63
C SER A 143 -9.62 14.11 10.30
N PRO A 144 -10.45 13.05 10.15
CA PRO A 144 -10.11 11.72 10.66
C PRO A 144 -9.03 11.01 9.84
N ILE A 145 -8.77 11.45 8.61
CA ILE A 145 -7.80 10.89 7.66
C ILE A 145 -6.75 11.96 7.26
N PRO A 146 -6.02 12.54 8.23
CA PRO A 146 -5.16 13.70 8.01
C PRO A 146 -4.09 13.48 6.93
N GLU A 147 -3.65 12.24 6.72
CA GLU A 147 -2.71 11.87 5.67
C GLU A 147 -3.20 12.21 4.24
N MET A 148 -4.51 12.35 4.04
CA MET A 148 -5.11 12.76 2.76
C MET A 148 -4.97 14.26 2.49
N LEU A 149 -4.83 15.07 3.55
CA LEU A 149 -4.65 16.52 3.45
C LEU A 149 -3.18 16.93 3.59
N ALA A 150 -2.33 16.06 4.14
CA ALA A 150 -0.91 16.31 4.34
C ALA A 150 -0.20 16.70 3.02
N GLY A 151 0.42 17.89 3.02
CA GLY A 151 1.15 18.45 1.88
C GLY A 151 0.27 19.13 0.82
N ARG A 152 -1.05 18.98 0.90
CA ARG A 152 -1.97 19.60 -0.07
C ARG A 152 -2.09 21.10 0.15
N ARG A 153 -2.16 21.86 -0.94
CA ARG A 153 -2.37 23.32 -0.90
C ARG A 153 -3.86 23.62 -0.91
N VAL A 154 -4.35 24.30 0.12
CA VAL A 154 -5.80 24.54 0.30
C VAL A 154 -6.10 25.94 0.81
N THR A 155 -7.27 26.44 0.46
CA THR A 155 -7.94 27.50 1.23
C THR A 155 -9.16 26.92 1.95
N CYS A 156 -9.70 27.65 2.90
CA CYS A 156 -10.82 27.18 3.73
C CYS A 156 -11.43 28.33 4.51
N ASN A 157 -12.58 28.08 5.14
CA ASN A 157 -13.09 28.99 6.16
C ASN A 157 -12.07 29.18 7.29
N ARG A 158 -12.00 30.38 7.87
CA ARG A 158 -11.00 30.71 8.90
C ARG A 158 -11.10 29.85 10.17
N VAL A 159 -12.26 29.27 10.48
CA VAL A 159 -12.39 28.37 11.64
C VAL A 159 -11.60 27.06 11.45
N MET A 160 -11.34 26.67 10.20
CA MET A 160 -10.64 25.44 9.82
C MET A 160 -9.11 25.57 9.89
N LEU A 161 -8.55 26.77 10.09
CA LEU A 161 -7.10 26.99 9.98
C LEU A 161 -6.29 26.09 10.92
N GLY A 162 -6.81 25.84 12.12
CA GLY A 162 -6.22 24.89 13.07
C GLY A 162 -6.27 23.45 12.56
N ASP A 163 -7.41 23.02 12.04
CA ASP A 163 -7.60 21.66 11.49
C ASP A 163 -6.70 21.40 10.29
N VAL A 164 -6.64 22.33 9.33
CA VAL A 164 -5.77 22.24 8.15
C VAL A 164 -4.31 22.10 8.57
N ARG A 165 -3.86 22.95 9.51
CA ARG A 165 -2.49 22.88 10.04
C ARG A 165 -2.22 21.55 10.74
N ASN A 166 -3.15 21.07 11.57
CA ASN A 166 -2.98 19.83 12.32
C ASN A 166 -2.96 18.59 11.42
N ALA A 167 -3.66 18.64 10.29
CA ALA A 167 -3.64 17.59 9.27
C ALA A 167 -2.43 17.70 8.30
N GLY A 168 -1.54 18.67 8.49
CA GLY A 168 -0.36 18.88 7.64
C GLY A 168 -0.67 19.52 6.28
N GLY A 169 -1.87 20.09 6.10
CA GLY A 169 -2.22 20.87 4.91
C GLY A 169 -1.52 22.22 4.88
N ILE A 170 -1.25 22.72 3.68
CA ILE A 170 -0.61 24.01 3.43
C ILE A 170 -1.70 25.03 3.12
N TYR A 171 -2.03 25.87 4.10
CA TYR A 171 -2.98 26.96 3.89
C TYR A 171 -2.44 27.99 2.90
N ILE A 172 -3.27 28.35 1.92
CA ILE A 172 -3.03 29.37 0.91
C ILE A 172 -4.14 30.42 1.04
N GLU A 173 -3.73 31.68 1.19
CA GLU A 173 -4.64 32.82 1.07
C GLU A 173 -5.03 32.98 -0.40
N ALA A 174 -6.32 32.82 -0.72
CA ALA A 174 -6.80 32.75 -2.09
C ALA A 174 -7.09 34.15 -2.65
N GLU A 175 -6.44 34.54 -3.75
CA GLU A 175 -6.65 35.86 -4.37
C GLU A 175 -8.09 36.06 -4.89
N ASN A 176 -8.72 34.98 -5.37
CA ASN A 176 -10.10 34.96 -5.87
C ASN A 176 -11.03 34.06 -5.04
N GLY A 177 -10.64 33.74 -3.80
CA GLY A 177 -11.41 32.88 -2.92
C GLY A 177 -11.32 31.37 -3.22
N VAL A 178 -10.61 30.95 -4.27
CA VAL A 178 -10.44 29.53 -4.65
C VAL A 178 -8.97 29.14 -4.73
N VAL A 179 -8.64 27.93 -4.28
CA VAL A 179 -7.32 27.31 -4.45
C VAL A 179 -7.49 25.96 -5.12
N VAL A 180 -6.72 25.75 -6.18
CA VAL A 180 -6.62 24.49 -6.91
C VAL A 180 -5.26 23.86 -6.62
N ASP A 181 -5.27 22.59 -6.25
CA ASP A 181 -4.08 21.77 -6.04
C ASP A 181 -4.28 20.42 -6.72
N ALA A 182 -3.82 20.32 -7.97
CA ALA A 182 -4.06 19.20 -8.87
C ALA A 182 -5.55 18.83 -8.94
N ASP A 183 -5.93 17.66 -8.41
CA ASP A 183 -7.27 17.10 -8.45
C ASP A 183 -8.20 17.59 -7.33
N MET A 184 -7.78 18.58 -6.53
CA MET A 184 -8.57 19.14 -5.44
C MET A 184 -8.78 20.64 -5.63
N VAL A 185 -10.02 21.07 -5.40
CA VAL A 185 -10.45 22.45 -5.48
C VAL A 185 -11.11 22.83 -4.15
N THR A 186 -10.65 23.94 -3.56
CA THR A 186 -11.13 24.44 -2.27
C THR A 186 -11.52 25.89 -2.38
N ASN A 187 -12.51 26.35 -1.60
CA ASN A 187 -12.84 27.76 -1.47
C ASN A 187 -13.01 28.15 0.01
N ASP A 188 -12.97 29.44 0.32
CA ASP A 188 -13.03 29.95 1.69
C ASP A 188 -14.44 30.34 2.18
N SER A 189 -15.40 30.47 1.25
CA SER A 189 -16.73 31.03 1.51
C SER A 189 -17.77 30.58 0.48
N ALA A 190 -19.04 30.51 0.92
CA ALA A 190 -20.20 30.27 0.05
C ALA A 190 -20.39 31.36 -1.03
N SER A 191 -19.79 32.54 -0.86
CA SER A 191 -19.80 33.59 -1.89
C SER A 191 -18.98 33.23 -3.13
N HIS A 192 -18.07 32.27 -3.02
CA HIS A 192 -17.16 31.85 -4.09
C HIS A 192 -17.52 30.49 -4.70
N SER A 193 -18.78 30.04 -4.54
CA SER A 193 -19.20 28.71 -5.00
C SER A 193 -19.29 28.61 -6.52
N ALA A 194 -19.52 29.73 -7.23
CA ALA A 194 -19.48 29.74 -8.70
C ALA A 194 -18.07 29.52 -9.23
N GLU A 195 -17.08 30.20 -8.63
CA GLU A 195 -15.66 30.04 -8.93
C GLU A 195 -15.17 28.64 -8.60
N LEU A 196 -15.65 28.04 -7.49
CA LEU A 196 -15.37 26.65 -7.14
C LEU A 196 -15.85 25.69 -8.26
N VAL A 197 -17.11 25.83 -8.70
CA VAL A 197 -17.68 24.99 -9.78
C VAL A 197 -16.90 25.17 -11.08
N ASP A 198 -16.59 26.41 -11.44
CA ASP A 198 -15.86 26.72 -12.66
C ASP A 198 -14.44 26.11 -12.64
N ALA A 199 -13.78 26.12 -11.48
CA ALA A 199 -12.47 25.49 -11.28
C ALA A 199 -12.55 23.95 -11.28
N ILE A 200 -13.59 23.35 -10.68
CA ILE A 200 -13.83 21.90 -10.75
C ILE A 200 -14.03 21.46 -12.20
N CYS A 201 -14.82 22.21 -12.98
CA CYS A 201 -15.03 21.97 -14.40
C CYS A 201 -13.70 21.98 -15.17
N ASP A 202 -12.84 22.98 -14.91
CA ASP A 202 -11.51 23.06 -15.52
C ASP A 202 -10.63 21.85 -15.17
N GLN A 203 -10.67 21.38 -13.92
CA GLN A 203 -9.91 20.21 -13.50
C GLN A 203 -10.41 18.91 -14.13
N ILE A 204 -11.73 18.72 -14.27
CA ILE A 204 -12.29 17.54 -14.97
C ILE A 204 -11.77 17.50 -16.41
N ILE A 205 -11.83 18.64 -17.13
CA ILE A 205 -11.35 18.74 -18.51
C ILE A 205 -9.83 18.51 -18.58
N ALA A 206 -9.06 19.01 -17.60
CA ALA A 206 -7.62 18.80 -17.55
C ALA A 206 -7.24 17.32 -17.33
N ILE A 207 -7.96 16.61 -16.46
CA ILE A 207 -7.79 15.18 -16.23
C ILE A 207 -8.08 14.39 -17.51
N GLU A 208 -9.22 14.64 -18.15
CA GLU A 208 -9.63 13.90 -19.35
C GLU A 208 -8.73 14.15 -20.56
N SER A 209 -8.12 15.33 -20.64
CA SER A 209 -7.13 15.65 -21.65
C SER A 209 -5.71 15.16 -21.32
N GLY A 210 -5.52 14.49 -20.17
CA GLY A 210 -4.22 13.99 -19.72
C GLY A 210 -3.22 15.10 -19.37
N LYS A 211 -3.70 16.32 -19.11
CA LYS A 211 -2.87 17.50 -18.82
C LYS A 211 -2.67 17.76 -17.33
N LEU A 212 -3.45 17.11 -16.48
CA LEU A 212 -3.29 17.26 -15.03
C LEU A 212 -2.13 16.40 -14.54
N ILE A 213 -1.19 17.04 -13.84
CA ILE A 213 -0.19 16.33 -13.04
C ILE A 213 -0.87 15.93 -11.72
N PRO A 214 -0.88 14.64 -11.34
CA PRO A 214 -1.47 14.20 -10.07
C PRO A 214 -0.86 14.91 -8.86
N ALA A 215 -1.64 15.08 -7.79
CA ALA A 215 -1.13 15.63 -6.55
C ALA A 215 -0.02 14.73 -5.99
N ILE A 216 1.07 15.33 -5.51
CA ILE A 216 2.06 14.63 -4.70
C ILE A 216 1.55 14.71 -3.26
N SER A 217 0.98 13.62 -2.74
CA SER A 217 0.62 13.53 -1.32
C SER A 217 1.39 12.42 -0.61
N ALA A 218 1.49 12.55 0.72
CA ALA A 218 2.03 11.49 1.56
C ALA A 218 1.18 10.22 1.55
N SER A 219 -0.10 10.30 1.17
CA SER A 219 -1.00 9.15 1.03
C SER A 219 -0.97 8.48 -0.35
N THR A 220 -0.64 9.23 -1.40
CA THR A 220 -0.63 8.74 -2.79
C THR A 220 0.75 8.28 -3.22
N THR A 221 1.65 7.93 -2.30
CA THR A 221 2.89 7.27 -2.69
C THR A 221 2.55 5.82 -3.00
N PRO A 222 2.23 5.47 -4.25
CA PRO A 222 1.72 4.16 -4.54
C PRO A 222 2.90 3.20 -4.40
N SER A 223 2.65 1.99 -3.91
CA SER A 223 3.46 0.87 -4.39
C SER A 223 3.52 0.97 -5.91
N ALA A 224 4.72 0.89 -6.48
CA ALA A 224 4.90 1.10 -7.91
C ALA A 224 3.98 0.14 -8.68
N PHE A 225 2.87 0.64 -9.23
CA PHE A 225 1.92 -0.18 -9.98
C PHE A 225 2.65 -1.00 -11.05
N SER A 226 2.08 -2.16 -11.42
CA SER A 226 2.49 -2.89 -12.61
C SER A 226 2.61 -1.92 -13.79
N SER A 227 3.82 -1.77 -14.33
CA SER A 227 4.06 -0.90 -15.48
C SER A 227 3.88 -1.69 -16.77
N GLU A 228 3.24 -1.09 -17.77
CA GLU A 228 3.20 -1.64 -19.12
C GLU A 228 4.54 -1.48 -19.85
N GLU A 229 5.42 -0.61 -19.36
CA GLU A 229 6.74 -0.42 -19.95
C GLU A 229 7.61 -1.67 -19.81
N ARG A 230 8.29 -2.02 -20.90
CA ARG A 230 9.25 -3.13 -20.90
C ARG A 230 10.41 -2.79 -19.97
N VAL A 231 10.69 -3.67 -19.01
CA VAL A 231 11.84 -3.51 -18.09
C VAL A 231 13.16 -3.78 -18.80
N VAL A 232 13.18 -4.75 -19.73
CA VAL A 232 14.33 -5.07 -20.59
C VAL A 232 13.87 -5.24 -22.03
N ALA A 233 14.76 -4.97 -22.98
CA ALA A 233 14.44 -5.06 -24.40
C ALA A 233 14.20 -6.51 -24.86
N ASN A 234 15.00 -7.45 -24.35
CA ASN A 234 15.04 -8.85 -24.78
C ASN A 234 15.09 -9.80 -23.57
N PRO A 235 13.95 -10.07 -22.92
CA PRO A 235 13.91 -11.04 -21.82
C PRO A 235 14.25 -12.45 -22.33
N LYS A 236 15.01 -13.19 -21.53
CA LYS A 236 15.37 -14.59 -21.78
C LYS A 236 14.44 -15.51 -20.99
N LYS A 237 14.44 -16.79 -21.36
CA LYS A 237 13.79 -17.81 -20.53
C LYS A 237 14.59 -17.99 -19.25
N ARG A 238 14.02 -17.60 -18.11
CA ARG A 238 14.60 -17.76 -16.77
C ARG A 238 13.70 -18.59 -15.87
N ARG A 239 14.28 -19.22 -14.86
CA ARG A 239 13.54 -19.87 -13.78
C ARG A 239 13.90 -19.28 -12.42
N ILE A 240 12.91 -18.80 -11.68
CA ILE A 240 13.08 -18.14 -10.39
C ILE A 240 12.53 -19.03 -9.28
N LEU A 241 13.31 -19.23 -8.22
CA LEU A 241 12.84 -19.87 -6.99
C LEU A 241 12.31 -18.79 -6.03
N MET A 242 11.07 -18.91 -5.57
CA MET A 242 10.49 -18.01 -4.56
C MET A 242 10.37 -18.75 -3.23
N LEU A 243 11.15 -18.37 -2.23
CA LEU A 243 11.07 -18.93 -0.88
C LEU A 243 10.13 -18.08 -0.01
N ILE A 244 9.10 -18.72 0.53
CA ILE A 244 8.00 -18.09 1.27
C ILE A 244 7.87 -18.72 2.65
N SER A 245 7.57 -17.91 3.66
CA SER A 245 7.25 -18.38 5.01
C SER A 245 5.89 -19.07 5.08
N GLU A 246 5.79 -20.12 5.89
CA GLU A 246 4.53 -20.80 6.20
C GLU A 246 3.70 -20.05 7.26
N TRP A 247 4.30 -19.05 7.92
CA TRP A 247 3.74 -18.33 9.08
C TRP A 247 3.25 -16.92 8.74
N GLY A 248 3.18 -16.55 7.46
CA GLY A 248 2.63 -15.28 7.02
C GLY A 248 3.56 -14.51 6.10
N TYR A 249 3.31 -14.54 4.79
CA TYR A 249 3.95 -13.60 3.86
C TYR A 249 3.11 -12.33 3.73
N TRP A 250 3.74 -11.18 3.45
CA TRP A 250 2.99 -10.00 3.09
C TRP A 250 2.52 -10.12 1.63
N GLY A 251 1.21 -9.98 1.37
CA GLY A 251 0.63 -10.28 0.07
C GLY A 251 1.31 -9.57 -1.12
N GLU A 252 1.55 -8.27 -0.97
CA GLU A 252 2.22 -7.45 -1.98
C GLU A 252 3.67 -7.85 -2.23
N GLU A 253 4.40 -8.29 -1.19
CA GLU A 253 5.80 -8.72 -1.27
C GLU A 253 5.98 -10.04 -2.03
N LEU A 254 4.89 -10.78 -2.23
CA LEU A 254 4.85 -11.92 -3.14
C LEU A 254 4.41 -11.50 -4.55
N ILE A 255 3.31 -10.74 -4.64
CA ILE A 255 2.66 -10.42 -5.92
C ILE A 255 3.52 -9.51 -6.80
N GLY A 256 4.20 -8.51 -6.23
CA GLY A 256 5.00 -7.56 -6.99
C GLY A 256 6.03 -8.25 -7.90
N PRO A 257 6.96 -9.07 -7.35
CA PRO A 257 7.93 -9.81 -8.13
C PRO A 257 7.28 -10.86 -9.03
N LEU A 258 6.26 -11.57 -8.53
CA LEU A 258 5.57 -12.63 -9.27
C LEU A 258 4.98 -12.11 -10.58
N GLU A 259 4.24 -10.99 -10.54
CA GLU A 259 3.65 -10.38 -11.74
C GLU A 259 4.72 -9.85 -12.69
N GLU A 260 5.82 -9.28 -12.18
CA GLU A 260 6.93 -8.83 -13.03
C GLU A 260 7.61 -10.00 -13.75
N PHE A 261 7.79 -11.13 -13.06
CA PHE A 261 8.35 -12.36 -13.64
C PHE A 261 7.42 -12.97 -14.68
N ASP A 262 6.13 -13.09 -14.38
CA ASP A 262 5.12 -13.60 -15.32
C ASP A 262 5.08 -12.73 -16.59
N ARG A 263 5.15 -11.41 -16.43
CA ARG A 263 5.11 -10.43 -17.53
C ARG A 263 6.26 -10.58 -18.51
N VAL A 264 7.46 -10.96 -18.04
CA VAL A 264 8.62 -11.22 -18.91
C VAL A 264 8.76 -12.70 -19.30
N GLY A 265 7.82 -13.55 -18.90
CA GLY A 265 7.79 -14.97 -19.26
C GLY A 265 8.79 -15.84 -18.49
N TYR A 266 9.19 -15.42 -17.28
CA TYR A 266 9.98 -16.26 -16.40
C TYR A 266 9.13 -17.37 -15.78
N GLU A 267 9.71 -18.54 -15.55
CA GLU A 267 9.06 -19.63 -14.82
C GLU A 267 9.32 -19.46 -13.32
N THR A 268 8.28 -19.45 -12.49
CA THR A 268 8.41 -19.36 -11.02
C THR A 268 8.11 -20.70 -10.35
N GLU A 269 8.99 -21.18 -9.46
CA GLU A 269 8.76 -22.35 -8.60
C GLU A 269 8.74 -21.89 -7.14
N PHE A 270 7.77 -22.37 -6.36
CA PHE A 270 7.60 -21.99 -4.95
C PHE A 270 8.26 -23.01 -4.02
N CYS A 271 8.85 -22.51 -2.95
CA CYS A 271 9.47 -23.31 -1.90
C CYS A 271 9.07 -22.75 -0.54
N THR A 272 8.85 -23.64 0.43
CA THR A 272 8.61 -23.28 1.83
C THR A 272 9.46 -24.16 2.75
N PRO A 273 9.70 -23.76 4.01
CA PRO A 273 10.54 -24.52 4.93
C PRO A 273 10.17 -26.01 5.05
N THR A 274 8.88 -26.38 5.07
CA THR A 274 8.42 -27.76 5.23
C THR A 274 7.53 -28.27 4.10
N GLY A 275 7.34 -27.47 3.05
CA GLY A 275 6.49 -27.82 1.90
C GLY A 275 4.99 -27.59 2.16
N LYS A 276 4.62 -26.95 3.28
CA LYS A 276 3.23 -26.54 3.48
C LYS A 276 2.92 -25.33 2.63
N ARG A 277 1.65 -25.22 2.23
CA ARG A 277 1.11 -24.05 1.55
C ARG A 277 1.31 -22.81 2.44
N PRO A 278 1.97 -21.75 1.94
CA PRO A 278 2.11 -20.50 2.68
C PRO A 278 0.77 -19.74 2.69
N ASN A 279 0.54 -18.90 3.70
CA ASN A 279 -0.67 -18.06 3.80
C ASN A 279 -0.28 -16.59 3.92
N ALA A 280 -1.06 -15.71 3.29
CA ALA A 280 -0.87 -14.26 3.42
C ALA A 280 -1.21 -13.80 4.84
N VAL A 281 -0.47 -12.81 5.34
CA VAL A 281 -0.82 -12.08 6.56
C VAL A 281 -2.19 -11.41 6.34
N LEU A 282 -3.17 -11.66 7.21
CA LEU A 282 -4.56 -11.23 7.00
C LEU A 282 -4.69 -9.73 6.72
N VAL A 283 -3.98 -8.88 7.45
CA VAL A 283 -4.04 -7.42 7.29
C VAL A 283 -3.49 -6.94 5.94
N SER A 284 -2.67 -7.75 5.25
CA SER A 284 -2.22 -7.46 3.88
C SER A 284 -3.32 -7.63 2.82
N MET A 285 -4.52 -8.08 3.22
CA MET A 285 -5.72 -8.20 2.37
C MET A 285 -6.82 -7.17 2.71
N LEU A 286 -6.55 -6.24 3.62
CA LEU A 286 -7.53 -5.28 4.15
C LEU A 286 -7.10 -3.84 3.80
N PRO A 287 -7.66 -3.23 2.75
CA PRO A 287 -7.33 -1.86 2.36
C PRO A 287 -7.61 -0.81 3.44
N GLU A 288 -8.57 -1.08 4.31
CA GLU A 288 -8.98 -0.27 5.44
C GLU A 288 -8.03 -0.41 6.65
N TYR A 289 -7.14 -1.41 6.65
CA TYR A 289 -6.15 -1.55 7.69
C TYR A 289 -5.16 -0.38 7.64
N ILE A 290 -4.99 0.28 8.78
CA ILE A 290 -4.04 1.35 8.96
C ILE A 290 -2.82 0.78 9.66
N ASP A 291 -1.69 0.83 8.98
CA ASP A 291 -0.40 0.47 9.54
C ASP A 291 -0.04 1.47 10.67
N PRO A 292 0.10 1.03 11.94
CA PRO A 292 0.30 1.95 13.05
C PRO A 292 1.59 2.76 12.96
N PRO A 293 2.75 2.18 12.57
CA PRO A 293 3.97 2.96 12.32
C PRO A 293 3.80 4.05 11.25
N LEU A 294 3.06 3.78 10.17
CA LEU A 294 2.92 4.70 9.04
C LEU A 294 1.70 5.64 9.13
N GLY A 295 0.72 5.31 9.96
CA GLY A 295 -0.53 6.08 10.12
C GLY A 295 -1.46 6.08 8.89
N ARG A 296 -1.17 5.23 7.89
CA ARG A 296 -1.90 5.14 6.62
C ARG A 296 -2.14 3.68 6.21
N SER A 297 -3.01 3.47 5.24
CA SER A 297 -3.10 2.17 4.58
C SER A 297 -1.83 1.86 3.80
N VAL A 298 -1.46 0.60 3.81
CA VAL A 298 -0.29 0.02 3.11
C VAL A 298 -0.70 -0.94 2.00
N THR A 299 -2.00 -1.14 1.79
CA THR A 299 -2.55 -2.05 0.79
C THR A 299 -3.66 -1.34 0.02
N SER A 300 -3.51 -1.23 -1.31
CA SER A 300 -4.60 -0.68 -2.14
C SER A 300 -5.75 -1.69 -2.29
N PRO A 301 -7.00 -1.25 -2.59
CA PRO A 301 -8.10 -2.16 -2.90
C PRO A 301 -7.76 -3.17 -4.01
N ALA A 302 -7.15 -2.70 -5.10
CA ALA A 302 -6.73 -3.55 -6.20
C ALA A 302 -5.68 -4.60 -5.77
N MET A 303 -4.71 -4.20 -4.93
CA MET A 303 -3.73 -5.16 -4.39
C MET A 303 -4.40 -6.17 -3.46
N ALA A 304 -5.26 -5.73 -2.55
CA ALA A 304 -5.98 -6.63 -1.65
C ALA A 304 -6.78 -7.70 -2.41
N ASP A 305 -7.44 -7.33 -3.51
CA ASP A 305 -8.17 -8.29 -4.33
C ASP A 305 -7.24 -9.28 -5.03
N LYS A 306 -6.09 -8.83 -5.55
CA LYS A 306 -5.06 -9.73 -6.09
C LYS A 306 -4.53 -10.70 -5.03
N VAL A 307 -4.27 -10.23 -3.81
CA VAL A 307 -3.82 -11.07 -2.69
C VAL A 307 -4.89 -12.10 -2.34
N LYS A 308 -6.16 -11.70 -2.20
CA LYS A 308 -7.27 -12.63 -1.92
C LYS A 308 -7.38 -13.72 -3.00
N ILE A 309 -7.21 -13.36 -4.27
CA ILE A 309 -7.25 -14.31 -5.38
C ILE A 309 -6.07 -15.29 -5.29
N LEU A 310 -4.83 -14.80 -5.16
CA LEU A 310 -3.63 -15.65 -5.10
C LEU A 310 -3.58 -16.51 -3.82
N ASP A 311 -4.05 -16.01 -2.69
CA ASP A 311 -4.04 -16.76 -1.43
C ASP A 311 -5.11 -17.87 -1.42
N ASP A 312 -6.19 -17.73 -2.17
CA ASP A 312 -7.28 -18.70 -2.23
C ASP A 312 -6.94 -19.95 -3.07
N PRO A 313 -6.82 -21.15 -2.45
CA PRO A 313 -6.53 -22.39 -3.19
C PRO A 313 -7.64 -22.79 -4.17
N ALA A 314 -8.85 -22.22 -4.08
CA ALA A 314 -9.91 -22.48 -5.03
C ALA A 314 -9.71 -21.79 -6.39
N THR A 315 -8.87 -20.75 -6.47
CA THR A 315 -8.62 -20.01 -7.72
C THR A 315 -7.49 -20.63 -8.53
N GLU A 316 -7.46 -20.36 -9.83
CA GLU A 316 -6.39 -20.87 -10.69
C GLU A 316 -5.02 -20.28 -10.33
N LEU A 317 -4.97 -19.00 -9.96
CA LEU A 317 -3.75 -18.36 -9.48
C LEU A 317 -3.32 -18.97 -8.15
N GLY A 318 -4.25 -19.22 -7.23
CA GLY A 318 -3.91 -19.74 -5.92
C GLY A 318 -3.42 -21.17 -5.92
N LYS A 319 -3.85 -22.01 -6.88
CA LYS A 319 -3.25 -23.35 -7.09
C LYS A 319 -1.75 -23.32 -7.35
N ARG A 320 -1.19 -22.19 -7.81
CA ARG A 320 0.27 -22.05 -7.98
C ARG A 320 1.02 -22.20 -6.64
N LEU A 321 0.39 -21.88 -5.52
CA LEU A 321 0.96 -22.04 -4.18
C LEU A 321 0.71 -23.43 -3.57
N ASP A 322 0.01 -24.32 -4.27
CA ASP A 322 -0.19 -25.69 -3.81
C ASP A 322 1.07 -26.53 -4.02
N ASN A 323 1.35 -27.40 -3.05
CA ASN A 323 2.49 -28.32 -3.07
C ASN A 323 3.85 -27.63 -3.35
N PRO A 324 4.19 -26.56 -2.61
CA PRO A 324 5.50 -25.93 -2.77
C PRO A 324 6.61 -26.93 -2.45
N LYS A 325 7.78 -26.75 -3.07
CA LYS A 325 8.94 -27.59 -2.78
C LYS A 325 9.30 -27.48 -1.30
N SER A 326 9.37 -28.62 -0.62
CA SER A 326 9.80 -28.70 0.77
C SER A 326 11.30 -28.50 0.88
N LEU A 327 11.72 -27.44 1.57
CA LEU A 327 13.14 -27.22 1.84
C LEU A 327 13.71 -28.28 2.79
N ALA A 328 12.90 -28.73 3.76
CA ALA A 328 13.25 -29.78 4.71
C ALA A 328 13.59 -31.12 4.04
N ASP A 329 12.89 -31.44 2.95
CA ASP A 329 13.14 -32.65 2.15
C ASP A 329 14.29 -32.48 1.15
N TRP A 330 14.56 -31.24 0.75
CA TRP A 330 15.58 -30.94 -0.26
C TRP A 330 16.98 -30.76 0.33
N PHE A 331 17.12 -29.98 1.41
CA PHE A 331 18.40 -29.70 2.04
C PHE A 331 18.59 -30.52 3.32
N PRO A 332 19.79 -31.08 3.58
CA PRO A 332 20.03 -31.88 4.76
C PRO A 332 20.08 -31.04 6.05
N GLU A 333 19.62 -31.61 7.17
CA GLU A 333 19.85 -31.05 8.50
C GLU A 333 21.32 -31.20 8.89
N ARG A 334 21.93 -30.14 9.43
CA ARG A 334 23.23 -30.24 10.08
C ARG A 334 23.12 -31.01 11.41
N PRO A 335 24.02 -31.96 11.72
CA PRO A 335 23.99 -32.64 13.02
C PRO A 335 24.31 -31.70 14.17
N TYR A 336 23.82 -32.05 15.37
CA TYR A 336 24.22 -31.39 16.60
C TYR A 336 25.73 -31.57 16.85
N TRP A 337 26.40 -30.51 17.33
CA TRP A 337 27.83 -30.55 17.66
C TRP A 337 28.19 -31.59 18.74
N ALA A 338 27.24 -31.89 19.63
CA ALA A 338 27.41 -32.86 20.71
C ALA A 338 27.11 -34.30 20.28
N ASP A 339 26.75 -34.55 19.02
CA ASP A 339 26.42 -35.89 18.54
C ASP A 339 27.65 -36.81 18.62
N PRO A 340 27.55 -38.03 19.22
CA PRO A 340 28.66 -38.96 19.31
C PRO A 340 29.25 -39.36 17.94
N GLN A 341 28.47 -39.26 16.88
CA GLN A 341 28.85 -39.53 15.49
C GLN A 341 28.97 -38.25 14.65
N PHE A 342 29.16 -37.07 15.29
CA PHE A 342 29.21 -35.77 14.63
C PHE A 342 30.01 -35.76 13.33
N VAL A 343 31.24 -36.29 13.33
CA VAL A 343 32.10 -36.33 12.13
C VAL A 343 31.43 -37.09 10.98
N ARG A 344 30.81 -38.25 11.26
CA ARG A 344 30.18 -39.09 10.23
C ARG A 344 28.91 -38.44 9.69
N PHE A 345 28.11 -37.83 10.57
CA PHE A 345 26.94 -37.09 10.12
C PHE A 345 27.29 -35.80 9.38
N MET A 346 28.39 -35.14 9.72
CA MET A 346 28.90 -34.01 8.94
C MET A 346 29.37 -34.43 7.54
N GLU A 347 30.04 -35.58 7.40
CA GLU A 347 30.41 -36.14 6.09
C GLU A 347 29.15 -36.42 5.24
N LEU A 348 28.12 -37.05 5.83
CA LEU A 348 26.86 -37.32 5.14
C LEU A 348 26.10 -36.04 4.79
N TYR A 349 26.05 -35.07 5.71
CA TYR A 349 25.49 -33.74 5.48
C TYR A 349 26.18 -33.07 4.28
N ASN A 350 27.52 -33.02 4.25
CA ASN A 350 28.27 -32.41 3.15
C ASN A 350 28.01 -33.12 1.81
N GLN A 351 27.95 -34.46 1.79
CA GLN A 351 27.63 -35.21 0.57
C GLN A 351 26.21 -34.89 0.06
N ARG A 352 25.22 -34.82 0.96
CA ARG A 352 23.84 -34.46 0.60
C ARG A 352 23.72 -33.00 0.18
N LEU A 353 24.47 -32.10 0.81
CA LEU A 353 24.50 -30.69 0.45
C LEU A 353 24.99 -30.51 -1.00
N VAL A 354 26.06 -31.21 -1.40
CA VAL A 354 26.54 -31.20 -2.79
C VAL A 354 25.47 -31.70 -3.79
N ILE A 355 24.63 -32.65 -3.40
CA ILE A 355 23.51 -33.12 -4.24
C ILE A 355 22.43 -32.03 -4.33
N ALA A 356 22.03 -31.44 -3.20
CA ALA A 356 21.04 -30.38 -3.16
C ALA A 356 21.48 -29.15 -3.98
N GLU A 357 22.77 -28.79 -3.92
CA GLU A 357 23.37 -27.70 -4.70
C GLU A 357 23.25 -27.90 -6.20
N LYS A 358 23.41 -29.14 -6.70
CA LYS A 358 23.26 -29.43 -8.13
C LYS A 358 21.83 -29.21 -8.62
N GLU A 359 20.82 -29.51 -7.79
CA GLU A 359 19.43 -29.23 -8.13
C GLU A 359 19.14 -27.72 -8.29
N ILE A 360 20.00 -26.84 -7.75
CA ILE A 360 19.86 -25.39 -7.91
C ILE A 360 20.28 -24.93 -9.30
N GLU A 361 21.06 -25.72 -10.06
CA GLU A 361 21.55 -25.34 -11.39
C GLU A 361 20.43 -24.89 -12.34
N LYS A 362 19.24 -25.49 -12.20
CA LYS A 362 18.04 -25.16 -12.99
C LYS A 362 17.44 -23.77 -12.73
N TYR A 363 17.77 -23.11 -11.63
CA TYR A 363 17.26 -21.78 -11.29
C TYR A 363 18.26 -20.70 -11.66
N ASP A 364 17.80 -19.56 -12.17
CA ASP A 364 18.65 -18.41 -12.46
C ASP A 364 18.83 -17.48 -11.26
N ALA A 365 17.85 -17.43 -10.35
CA ALA A 365 17.88 -16.61 -9.15
C ALA A 365 16.94 -17.17 -8.06
N VAL A 366 17.09 -16.67 -6.84
CA VAL A 366 16.16 -16.89 -5.72
C VAL A 366 15.68 -15.55 -5.18
N ILE A 367 14.43 -15.50 -4.75
CA ILE A 367 13.87 -14.37 -3.98
C ILE A 367 13.29 -14.86 -2.65
N LEU A 368 13.61 -14.14 -1.58
CA LEU A 368 13.13 -14.35 -0.22
C LEU A 368 12.00 -13.36 0.06
N VAL A 369 10.77 -13.87 0.08
CA VAL A 369 9.58 -13.04 0.33
C VAL A 369 9.54 -12.62 1.79
N GLY A 370 9.13 -11.37 2.04
CA GLY A 370 9.04 -10.82 3.39
C GLY A 370 7.72 -11.11 4.10
N GLY A 371 7.22 -10.14 4.87
CA GLY A 371 6.15 -10.29 5.86
C GLY A 371 6.65 -10.59 7.27
N SER A 372 5.74 -10.89 8.19
CA SER A 372 6.10 -11.26 9.57
C SER A 372 6.54 -12.73 9.68
N GLY A 373 6.07 -13.62 8.82
CA GLY A 373 6.42 -15.05 8.88
C GLY A 373 7.93 -15.37 8.88
N PRO A 374 8.79 -14.70 8.09
CA PRO A 374 10.23 -14.99 8.06
C PRO A 374 10.94 -15.01 9.41
N VAL A 375 10.52 -14.18 10.39
CA VAL A 375 11.12 -14.20 11.76
C VAL A 375 10.87 -15.54 12.48
N VAL A 376 9.84 -16.30 12.09
CA VAL A 376 9.45 -17.56 12.72
C VAL A 376 10.21 -18.75 12.13
N ASP A 377 10.20 -18.90 10.79
CA ASP A 377 10.59 -20.16 10.15
C ASP A 377 11.68 -20.03 9.06
N MET A 378 12.10 -18.82 8.69
CA MET A 378 13.13 -18.60 7.67
C MET A 378 14.45 -18.10 8.26
N VAL A 379 14.43 -17.05 9.08
CA VAL A 379 15.66 -16.32 9.44
C VAL A 379 16.64 -17.17 10.23
N ASN A 380 16.17 -17.97 11.17
CA ASN A 380 17.04 -18.87 11.96
C ASN A 380 17.03 -20.32 11.45
N ASN A 381 16.64 -20.53 10.19
CA ASN A 381 16.56 -21.85 9.59
C ASN A 381 17.84 -22.19 8.83
N GLN A 382 18.57 -23.18 9.34
CA GLN A 382 19.85 -23.61 8.80
C GLN A 382 19.77 -24.03 7.31
N ARG A 383 18.67 -24.64 6.88
CA ARG A 383 18.50 -25.04 5.48
C ARG A 383 18.27 -23.85 4.56
N VAL A 384 17.61 -22.80 5.05
CA VAL A 384 17.47 -21.53 4.32
C VAL A 384 18.84 -20.89 4.11
N HIS A 385 19.70 -20.91 5.13
CA HIS A 385 21.08 -20.42 5.00
C HIS A 385 21.86 -21.22 3.99
N ASP A 386 21.75 -22.56 3.99
CA ASP A 386 22.43 -23.41 3.01
C ASP A 386 21.96 -23.15 1.58
N LEU A 387 20.66 -22.96 1.37
CA LEU A 387 20.09 -22.56 0.08
C LEU A 387 20.71 -21.24 -0.40
N ILE A 388 20.69 -20.20 0.45
CA ILE A 388 21.24 -18.88 0.12
C ILE A 388 22.75 -18.99 -0.20
N LEU A 389 23.50 -19.71 0.63
CA LEU A 389 24.93 -19.91 0.45
C LEU A 389 25.24 -20.66 -0.86
N ALA A 390 24.37 -21.59 -1.27
CA ALA A 390 24.50 -22.30 -2.52
C ALA A 390 24.27 -21.40 -3.75
N PHE A 391 23.22 -20.56 -3.74
CA PHE A 391 23.02 -19.52 -4.77
C PHE A 391 24.20 -18.54 -4.82
N TYR A 392 24.70 -18.13 -3.65
CA TYR A 392 25.84 -17.22 -3.53
C TYR A 392 27.13 -17.82 -4.13
N ARG A 393 27.46 -19.07 -3.79
CA ARG A 393 28.60 -19.81 -4.38
C ARG A 393 28.46 -19.98 -5.89
N ALA A 394 27.24 -20.18 -6.39
CA ALA A 394 26.96 -20.29 -7.81
C ALA A 394 27.02 -18.95 -8.57
N GLY A 395 27.24 -17.83 -7.88
CA GLY A 395 27.23 -16.49 -8.49
C GLY A 395 25.85 -16.09 -9.02
N LYS A 396 24.78 -16.67 -8.48
CA LYS A 396 23.41 -16.39 -8.91
C LYS A 396 22.83 -15.23 -8.09
N PRO A 397 22.03 -14.34 -8.71
CA PRO A 397 21.35 -13.27 -7.97
C PRO A 397 20.47 -13.79 -6.84
N ILE A 398 20.48 -13.07 -5.73
CA ILE A 398 19.67 -13.34 -4.54
C ILE A 398 18.89 -12.06 -4.21
N ALA A 399 17.57 -12.12 -4.33
CA ALA A 399 16.69 -11.05 -3.93
C ALA A 399 16.09 -11.31 -2.54
N ALA A 400 15.82 -10.26 -1.76
CA ALA A 400 15.12 -10.38 -0.48
C ALA A 400 14.39 -9.08 -0.14
N GLU A 401 13.23 -9.18 0.49
CA GLU A 401 12.39 -8.02 0.84
C GLU A 401 12.08 -8.00 2.34
N CYS A 402 11.99 -6.81 2.92
CA CYS A 402 11.52 -6.60 4.30
C CYS A 402 12.26 -7.51 5.30
N TYR A 403 11.54 -8.24 6.16
CA TYR A 403 12.13 -9.19 7.12
C TYR A 403 12.76 -10.42 6.46
N GLY A 404 12.48 -10.70 5.18
CA GLY A 404 13.19 -11.71 4.41
C GLY A 404 14.68 -11.40 4.26
N VAL A 405 15.09 -10.11 4.29
CA VAL A 405 16.50 -9.68 4.18
C VAL A 405 17.34 -10.18 5.36
N ALA A 406 16.74 -10.38 6.55
CA ALA A 406 17.47 -10.95 7.70
C ALA A 406 18.10 -12.30 7.37
N CYS A 407 17.48 -13.10 6.49
CA CYS A 407 18.05 -14.38 6.06
C CYS A 407 19.43 -14.22 5.41
N LEU A 408 19.68 -13.11 4.70
CA LEU A 408 21.00 -12.81 4.11
C LEU A 408 22.03 -12.46 5.20
N ALA A 409 21.63 -11.75 6.25
CA ALA A 409 22.50 -11.41 7.37
C ALA A 409 22.91 -12.65 8.17
N PHE A 410 22.00 -13.63 8.29
CA PHE A 410 22.22 -14.88 9.03
C PHE A 410 22.87 -15.98 8.19
N ALA A 411 22.78 -15.92 6.86
CA ALA A 411 23.52 -16.79 5.96
C ALA A 411 25.04 -16.54 6.10
N ARG A 412 25.70 -17.44 6.84
CA ARG A 412 27.10 -17.32 7.24
C ARG A 412 27.84 -18.61 6.96
N ASN A 413 29.05 -18.51 6.41
CA ASN A 413 29.90 -19.68 6.22
C ASN A 413 30.22 -20.30 7.59
N ILE A 414 30.13 -21.63 7.69
CA ILE A 414 30.36 -22.37 8.93
C ILE A 414 31.80 -22.19 9.47
N GLU A 415 32.78 -21.92 8.61
CA GLU A 415 34.20 -21.82 8.97
C GLU A 415 34.54 -20.48 9.64
N ASN A 416 34.19 -19.35 9.01
CA ASN A 416 34.55 -18.01 9.49
C ASN A 416 33.40 -17.25 10.17
N LYS A 417 32.16 -17.76 10.06
CA LYS A 417 30.92 -17.15 10.59
C LYS A 417 30.66 -15.72 10.09
N GLU A 418 31.29 -15.31 9.00
CA GLU A 418 31.05 -14.00 8.40
C GLU A 418 29.78 -14.00 7.56
N SER A 419 29.04 -12.90 7.63
CA SER A 419 27.84 -12.71 6.81
C SER A 419 28.21 -12.49 5.35
N ILE A 420 27.44 -13.07 4.43
CA ILE A 420 27.66 -12.89 2.99
C ILE A 420 27.42 -11.45 2.50
N ILE A 421 26.76 -10.61 3.30
CA ILE A 421 26.54 -9.20 2.99
C ILE A 421 27.63 -8.29 3.58
N ARG A 422 28.69 -8.84 4.18
CA ARG A 422 29.81 -8.03 4.68
C ARG A 422 30.46 -7.24 3.53
N GLY A 423 30.64 -5.94 3.72
CA GLY A 423 31.15 -5.00 2.71
C GLY A 423 30.12 -4.61 1.64
N LYS A 424 28.87 -5.07 1.74
CA LYS A 424 27.80 -4.76 0.78
C LYS A 424 26.92 -3.62 1.25
N ARG A 425 26.27 -2.97 0.30
CA ARG A 425 25.15 -2.05 0.54
C ARG A 425 23.85 -2.82 0.43
N VAL A 426 23.00 -2.72 1.44
CA VAL A 426 21.68 -3.36 1.47
C VAL A 426 20.65 -2.40 2.05
N THR A 427 19.40 -2.69 1.78
CA THR A 427 18.26 -2.16 2.53
C THR A 427 17.43 -3.32 3.07
N GLY A 428 16.37 -3.02 3.79
CA GLY A 428 15.48 -3.93 4.50
C GLY A 428 14.60 -3.12 5.43
N HIS A 429 13.56 -3.71 5.98
CA HIS A 429 12.60 -3.04 6.88
C HIS A 429 13.33 -2.16 7.90
N CYS A 430 12.99 -0.86 7.91
CA CYS A 430 13.68 0.16 8.72
C CYS A 430 13.08 0.26 10.11
N LEU A 431 13.89 0.69 11.08
CA LEU A 431 13.48 0.80 12.48
C LEU A 431 12.24 1.70 12.66
N GLU A 432 12.10 2.75 11.86
CA GLU A 432 10.97 3.68 11.93
C GLU A 432 9.65 3.04 11.50
N TYR A 433 9.69 1.91 10.78
CA TYR A 433 8.50 1.17 10.35
C TYR A 433 8.24 -0.05 11.24
N ASP A 434 9.05 -0.26 12.30
CA ASP A 434 8.84 -1.37 13.23
C ASP A 434 7.59 -1.15 14.07
N TYR A 435 6.86 -2.25 14.25
CA TYR A 435 5.69 -2.29 15.12
C TYR A 435 6.17 -2.15 16.56
N LYS A 436 5.48 -1.34 17.35
CA LYS A 436 5.70 -1.26 18.81
C LYS A 436 4.93 -2.34 19.56
N ASP A 437 3.83 -2.78 18.98
CA ASP A 437 2.92 -3.81 19.48
C ASP A 437 2.13 -4.39 18.29
N GLY A 438 1.54 -5.58 18.44
CA GLY A 438 0.65 -6.17 17.44
C GLY A 438 1.32 -7.03 16.38
N THR A 439 2.61 -7.38 16.54
CA THR A 439 3.26 -8.33 15.62
C THR A 439 2.67 -9.72 15.82
N ALA A 440 1.98 -10.22 14.79
CA ALA A 440 1.28 -11.50 14.78
C ALA A 440 1.66 -12.36 13.56
N PHE A 441 1.30 -13.64 13.63
CA PHE A 441 1.64 -14.66 12.63
C PHE A 441 0.41 -15.45 12.21
N MET A 442 0.44 -16.07 11.04
CA MET A 442 -0.65 -16.91 10.56
C MET A 442 -0.53 -18.32 11.15
N LYS A 443 -1.65 -18.84 11.68
CA LYS A 443 -1.77 -20.26 12.07
C LYS A 443 -2.25 -21.10 10.88
N THR A 444 -3.20 -20.56 10.14
CA THR A 444 -3.75 -21.10 8.88
C THR A 444 -4.37 -19.96 8.09
N ARG A 445 -4.84 -20.22 6.86
CA ARG A 445 -5.55 -19.24 6.05
C ARG A 445 -6.70 -18.59 6.83
N GLY A 446 -6.70 -17.26 6.91
CA GLY A 446 -7.75 -16.50 7.57
C GLY A 446 -7.74 -16.54 9.11
N GLU A 447 -6.77 -17.22 9.73
CA GLU A 447 -6.67 -17.32 11.20
C GLU A 447 -5.26 -16.92 11.67
N PHE A 448 -5.17 -15.81 12.40
CA PHE A 448 -3.96 -15.48 13.15
C PHE A 448 -3.71 -16.52 14.25
N LEU A 449 -2.44 -16.81 14.51
CA LEU A 449 -2.02 -17.42 15.76
C LEU A 449 -2.38 -16.45 16.89
N ASP A 450 -3.01 -16.98 17.95
CA ASP A 450 -3.31 -16.22 19.17
C ASP A 450 -2.02 -15.98 19.98
N PHE A 451 -1.15 -15.16 19.41
CA PHE A 451 0.15 -14.78 19.94
C PHE A 451 0.53 -13.42 19.34
N ASN A 452 0.47 -12.39 20.18
CA ASN A 452 1.03 -11.08 19.88
C ASN A 452 2.42 -10.99 20.54
N MET A 453 3.45 -10.85 19.72
CA MET A 453 4.84 -10.77 20.18
C MET A 453 5.23 -9.37 20.69
N GLY A 454 4.33 -8.39 20.58
CA GLY A 454 4.65 -7.00 20.80
C GLY A 454 5.44 -6.46 19.59
N PRO A 455 6.61 -5.84 19.81
CA PRO A 455 7.51 -5.50 18.71
C PRO A 455 8.17 -6.77 18.12
N PRO A 456 8.73 -6.68 16.90
CA PRO A 456 9.58 -7.74 16.35
C PRO A 456 10.71 -8.13 17.32
N PRO A 457 11.19 -9.38 17.27
CA PRO A 457 12.09 -9.91 18.30
C PRO A 457 13.51 -9.34 18.20
N TYR A 458 13.83 -8.71 17.06
CA TYR A 458 15.02 -7.93 16.83
C TYR A 458 14.73 -6.83 15.79
N PRO A 459 15.37 -5.66 15.91
CA PRO A 459 15.33 -4.64 14.87
C PRO A 459 16.18 -5.07 13.67
N LEU A 460 15.57 -5.22 12.49
CA LEU A 460 16.27 -5.67 11.30
C LEU A 460 17.41 -4.72 10.91
N GLU A 461 17.17 -3.42 11.00
CA GLU A 461 18.16 -2.41 10.68
C GLU A 461 19.49 -2.60 11.44
N TYR A 462 19.42 -2.86 12.75
CA TYR A 462 20.63 -3.09 13.56
C TYR A 462 21.38 -4.34 13.09
N ILE A 463 20.65 -5.42 12.83
CA ILE A 463 21.22 -6.65 12.28
C ILE A 463 21.94 -6.38 10.95
N LEU A 464 21.35 -5.58 10.05
CA LEU A 464 21.93 -5.28 8.74
C LEU A 464 23.14 -4.34 8.84
N ARG A 465 23.10 -3.33 9.71
CA ARG A 465 24.25 -2.46 10.00
C ARG A 465 25.46 -3.26 10.51
N ASP A 466 25.21 -4.19 11.42
CA ASP A 466 26.26 -5.04 11.98
C ASP A 466 26.78 -6.07 10.95
N ALA A 467 25.88 -6.68 10.18
CA ALA A 467 26.24 -7.71 9.20
C ALA A 467 26.98 -7.14 7.97
N THR A 468 26.66 -5.93 7.53
CA THR A 468 27.37 -5.24 6.44
C THR A 468 28.76 -4.77 6.87
N GLY A 469 28.97 -4.49 8.16
CA GLY A 469 30.27 -4.14 8.71
C GLY A 469 30.83 -2.80 8.19
N PRO A 470 32.08 -2.47 8.54
CA PRO A 470 32.62 -1.11 8.41
C PRO A 470 32.82 -0.61 6.96
N HIS A 471 32.79 -1.52 5.98
CA HIS A 471 32.96 -1.18 4.56
C HIS A 471 31.67 -1.35 3.75
N GLY A 472 30.60 -1.82 4.38
CA GLY A 472 29.26 -1.89 3.81
C GLY A 472 28.37 -0.78 4.38
N ALA A 473 27.07 -0.83 4.04
CA ALA A 473 26.10 0.07 4.65
C ALA A 473 24.68 -0.50 4.60
N TYR A 474 23.90 -0.16 5.61
CA TYR A 474 22.44 -0.20 5.55
C TYR A 474 21.91 1.15 5.04
N ILE A 475 21.02 1.11 4.05
CA ILE A 475 20.42 2.30 3.42
C ILE A 475 18.91 2.28 3.67
N GLY A 476 18.48 2.86 4.79
CA GLY A 476 17.07 2.83 5.20
C GLY A 476 16.13 3.66 4.33
N ASN A 477 16.59 4.79 3.77
CA ASN A 477 15.78 5.73 2.96
C ASN A 477 14.38 5.99 3.56
N PHE A 478 14.30 6.08 4.90
CA PHE A 478 13.05 6.42 5.58
C PHE A 478 12.50 7.76 5.07
N GLY A 479 11.19 7.82 4.86
CA GLY A 479 10.51 8.98 4.26
C GLY A 479 10.54 9.03 2.73
N HIS A 480 11.33 8.18 2.06
CA HIS A 480 11.24 8.03 0.61
C HIS A 480 10.17 7.01 0.21
N PRO A 481 9.54 7.19 -0.97
CA PRO A 481 8.57 6.25 -1.53
C PRO A 481 9.03 4.81 -1.59
N THR A 482 10.26 4.63 -2.07
CA THR A 482 10.87 3.32 -2.31
C THR A 482 12.33 3.36 -1.89
N SER A 483 12.85 2.18 -1.56
CA SER A 483 14.24 1.86 -1.29
C SER A 483 14.48 0.43 -1.77
N VAL A 484 15.10 0.32 -2.95
CA VAL A 484 15.66 -0.93 -3.47
C VAL A 484 17.15 -0.73 -3.66
N ILE A 485 17.97 -1.67 -3.22
CA ILE A 485 19.42 -1.61 -3.38
C ILE A 485 19.87 -2.82 -4.18
N VAL A 486 20.57 -2.57 -5.28
CA VAL A 486 21.29 -3.61 -6.01
C VAL A 486 22.77 -3.46 -5.69
N ASP A 487 23.36 -4.43 -4.99
CA ASP A 487 24.81 -4.58 -4.85
C ASP A 487 25.13 -6.05 -5.14
N TYR A 488 25.34 -6.33 -6.42
CA TYR A 488 25.41 -7.70 -6.94
C TYR A 488 26.31 -8.60 -6.07
N PRO A 489 25.87 -9.81 -5.70
CA PRO A 489 24.69 -10.52 -6.22
C PRO A 489 23.35 -10.19 -5.55
N PHE A 490 23.30 -9.20 -4.65
CA PHE A 490 22.11 -8.94 -3.85
C PHE A 490 21.18 -7.88 -4.48
N VAL A 491 19.88 -8.15 -4.44
CA VAL A 491 18.81 -7.17 -4.68
C VAL A 491 17.96 -7.12 -3.41
N THR A 492 17.95 -6.01 -2.71
CA THR A 492 17.23 -5.89 -1.42
C THR A 492 16.16 -4.82 -1.52
N GLY A 493 14.94 -5.12 -1.08
CA GLY A 493 13.82 -4.18 -0.98
C GLY A 493 13.47 -3.91 0.49
N ARG A 494 13.13 -2.67 0.82
CA ARG A 494 12.89 -2.28 2.21
C ARG A 494 11.55 -2.78 2.75
N SER A 495 10.45 -2.57 2.03
CA SER A 495 9.10 -2.88 2.51
C SER A 495 8.11 -3.00 1.33
N THR A 496 6.82 -3.10 1.63
CA THR A 496 5.73 -3.35 0.67
C THR A 496 5.75 -2.46 -0.58
N PRO A 497 6.05 -1.14 -0.52
CA PRO A 497 6.04 -0.28 -1.71
C PRO A 497 7.15 -0.60 -2.72
N ASP A 498 8.18 -1.34 -2.28
CA ASP A 498 9.36 -1.67 -3.06
C ASP A 498 9.14 -2.87 -3.98
N SER A 499 8.02 -3.58 -3.83
CA SER A 499 7.98 -4.97 -4.25
C SER A 499 8.04 -5.19 -5.75
N TYR A 500 7.25 -4.44 -6.52
CA TYR A 500 7.39 -4.41 -7.99
C TYR A 500 8.80 -3.97 -8.40
N LEU A 501 9.36 -2.95 -7.76
CA LEU A 501 10.69 -2.45 -8.09
C LEU A 501 11.78 -3.50 -7.83
N THR A 502 11.68 -4.27 -6.74
CA THR A 502 12.56 -5.41 -6.45
C THR A 502 12.52 -6.43 -7.59
N GLY A 503 11.32 -6.84 -8.03
CA GLY A 503 11.13 -7.73 -9.18
C GLY A 503 11.77 -7.19 -10.46
N ARG A 504 11.52 -5.91 -10.79
CA ARG A 504 12.11 -5.24 -11.96
C ARG A 504 13.63 -5.21 -11.89
N LYS A 505 14.21 -4.87 -10.73
CA LYS A 505 15.66 -4.81 -10.56
C LYS A 505 16.29 -6.20 -10.64
N LEU A 506 15.61 -7.26 -10.20
CA LEU A 506 16.08 -8.62 -10.44
C LEU A 506 16.07 -8.99 -11.94
N ILE A 507 15.04 -8.57 -12.69
CA ILE A 507 15.00 -8.75 -14.15
C ILE A 507 16.16 -7.99 -14.82
N GLU A 508 16.40 -6.73 -14.46
CA GLU A 508 17.53 -5.94 -14.98
C GLU A 508 18.90 -6.57 -14.63
N VAL A 509 19.04 -7.18 -13.45
CA VAL A 509 20.25 -7.91 -13.04
C VAL A 509 20.50 -9.17 -13.90
N LEU A 510 19.43 -9.85 -14.32
CA LEU A 510 19.49 -11.09 -15.11
C LEU A 510 19.65 -10.82 -16.61
N ASP A 511 18.83 -9.92 -17.15
CA ASP A 511 18.59 -9.74 -18.58
C ASP A 511 18.79 -8.30 -19.07
N GLY A 512 19.24 -7.39 -18.20
CA GLY A 512 19.70 -6.07 -18.63
C GLY A 512 20.86 -6.18 -19.63
N ASP A 513 20.99 -5.19 -20.51
CA ASP A 513 22.09 -5.10 -21.46
C ASP A 513 22.76 -3.71 -21.38
N PRO A 514 23.89 -3.58 -20.65
CA PRO A 514 24.54 -4.63 -19.86
C PRO A 514 23.74 -5.00 -18.59
N PRO A 515 23.96 -6.20 -18.00
CA PRO A 515 23.25 -6.60 -16.80
C PRO A 515 23.49 -5.64 -15.64
N LEU A 516 22.44 -5.29 -14.89
CA LEU A 516 22.55 -4.38 -13.77
C LEU A 516 23.42 -5.01 -12.65
N ARG A 517 24.29 -4.18 -12.06
CA ARG A 517 25.17 -4.60 -10.96
C ARG A 517 25.12 -3.70 -9.73
N ARG A 518 24.75 -2.42 -9.91
CA ARG A 518 24.65 -1.41 -8.86
C ARG A 518 23.47 -0.47 -9.10
N TRP A 519 22.65 -0.23 -8.08
CA TRP A 519 21.52 0.71 -8.14
C TRP A 519 21.06 1.10 -6.73
N GLY A 520 20.61 2.35 -6.57
CA GLY A 520 20.02 2.86 -5.32
C GLY A 520 20.99 3.17 -4.19
N TRP A 521 22.31 3.14 -4.46
CA TRP A 521 23.38 3.29 -3.47
C TRP A 521 23.43 4.64 -2.77
#